data_AF-A0A948P9V4-F1
#
_entry.id   AF-A0A948P9V4-F1
#
_cell.length_a   1.000
_cell.length_b   1.000
_cell.length_c   1.000
_cell.angle_alpha   90.00
_cell.angle_beta   90.00
_cell.angle_gamma   90.00
#
_symmetry.space_group_name_H-M   'P 1'
#
loop_
_entity.id
_entity.type
_entity.pdbx_description
1 polymer ?
#
loop_
_entity_poly.entity_id
_entity_poly.type
_entity_poly.pdbx_seq_one_letter_code
_entity_poly.pdbx_strand_id
1 'polypeptide(L)'
;MSVQQNVPQGYSATQIALHWAVAVLIAAQFLFKDAISNAWDAIGAGKTFAFDPLILAHVGGGGLILALVVWRLVLRLKRGVPAPPENEPGALKTLSHVAHWAFYAVLAAMTVTGSLAWFGYVTQAAQAHNTLKIALLALVGLHVLAVPFHRVVLKNNVMRRMIRPAE
;
A
#
# COMPACT_ATOMS: atom_id res chain seq x y z
N MET A 1 14.32 33.94 -0.27
CA MET A 1 14.17 33.37 1.08
C MET A 1 14.13 31.86 0.94
N SER A 2 15.22 31.17 1.25
CA SER A 2 15.28 29.71 1.29
C SER A 2 14.43 29.23 2.46
N VAL A 3 13.28 28.61 2.18
CA VAL A 3 12.51 27.90 3.20
C VAL A 3 13.39 26.73 3.64
N GLN A 4 14.06 26.89 4.77
CA GLN A 4 14.78 25.81 5.43
C GLN A 4 13.70 24.85 5.95
N GLN A 5 13.35 23.87 5.12
CA GLN A 5 12.40 22.82 5.46
C GLN A 5 13.00 22.06 6.64
N ASN A 6 12.43 22.22 7.84
CA ASN A 6 12.81 21.45 9.02
C ASN A 6 12.50 19.97 8.74
N VAL A 7 13.52 19.20 8.38
CA VAL A 7 13.39 17.76 8.17
C VAL A 7 12.98 17.11 9.49
N PRO A 8 11.88 16.32 9.53
CA PRO A 8 11.45 15.67 10.76
C PRO A 8 12.53 14.72 11.28
N GLN A 9 12.72 14.68 12.60
CA GLN A 9 13.63 13.70 13.22
C GLN A 9 13.08 12.26 13.13
N GLY A 10 11.77 12.10 13.03
CA GLY A 10 11.11 10.80 12.91
C GLY A 10 9.69 10.90 12.36
N TYR A 11 9.09 9.74 12.11
CA TYR A 11 7.67 9.67 11.76
C TYR A 11 6.82 9.93 12.99
N SER A 12 5.71 10.63 12.80
CA SER A 12 4.70 10.79 13.85
C SER A 12 3.96 9.49 14.13
N ALA A 13 3.37 9.37 15.33
CA ALA A 13 2.52 8.23 15.70
C ALA A 13 1.40 7.98 14.67
N THR A 14 0.78 9.03 14.13
CA THR A 14 -0.24 8.94 13.09
C THR A 14 0.30 8.35 11.79
N GLN A 15 1.49 8.77 11.33
CA GLN A 15 2.10 8.22 10.11
C GLN A 15 2.41 6.72 10.26
N ILE A 16 2.85 6.32 11.45
CA ILE A 16 3.13 4.92 11.79
C ILE A 16 1.82 4.11 11.84
N ALA A 17 0.81 4.59 12.58
CA ALA A 17 -0.48 3.92 12.70
C ALA A 17 -1.15 3.72 11.33
N LEU A 18 -1.17 4.76 10.48
CA LEU A 18 -1.71 4.66 9.12
C LEU A 18 -0.95 3.65 8.26
N HIS A 19 0.38 3.59 8.38
CA HIS A 19 1.17 2.60 7.65
C HIS A 19 0.77 1.17 8.02
N TRP A 20 0.70 0.87 9.32
CA TRP A 20 0.33 -0.46 9.80
C TRP A 20 -1.12 -0.82 9.51
N ALA A 21 -2.05 0.13 9.65
CA ALA A 21 -3.45 -0.09 9.30
C ALA A 21 -3.58 -0.49 7.82
N VAL A 22 -2.93 0.25 6.91
CA VAL A 22 -2.92 -0.08 5.47
C VAL A 22 -2.26 -1.43 5.22
N ALA A 23 -1.13 -1.74 5.88
CA ALA A 23 -0.44 -3.02 5.70
C ALA A 23 -1.32 -4.21 6.13
N VAL A 24 -1.99 -4.12 7.28
CA VAL A 24 -2.92 -5.15 7.77
C VAL A 24 -4.12 -5.30 6.84
N LEU A 25 -4.70 -4.17 6.38
CA LEU A 25 -5.81 -4.21 5.43
C LEU A 25 -5.41 -4.87 4.11
N ILE A 26 -4.25 -4.53 3.54
CA ILE A 26 -3.74 -5.18 2.32
C ILE A 26 -3.55 -6.68 2.53
N ALA A 27 -3.00 -7.10 3.67
CA ALA A 27 -2.84 -8.52 3.99
C ALA A 27 -4.20 -9.23 4.05
N ALA A 28 -5.19 -8.64 4.73
CA ALA A 28 -6.56 -9.18 4.78
C ALA A 28 -7.21 -9.26 3.39
N GLN A 29 -7.07 -8.22 2.56
CA GLN A 29 -7.59 -8.21 1.19
C GLN A 29 -7.02 -9.37 0.36
N PHE A 30 -5.73 -9.68 0.53
CA PHE A 30 -5.09 -10.78 -0.20
C PHE A 30 -5.51 -12.16 0.33
N LEU A 31 -5.57 -12.32 1.66
CA LEU A 31 -5.92 -13.60 2.31
C LEU A 31 -7.38 -13.99 2.08
N PHE A 32 -8.30 -13.03 2.00
CA PHE A 32 -9.75 -13.28 1.91
C PHE A 32 -10.36 -12.94 0.55
N LYS A 33 -9.54 -12.86 -0.51
CA LYS A 33 -9.99 -12.48 -1.86
C LYS A 33 -10.90 -13.52 -2.54
N ASP A 34 -10.96 -14.76 -2.07
CA ASP A 34 -11.56 -15.85 -2.85
C ASP A 34 -13.07 -15.66 -3.01
N ALA A 35 -13.75 -15.09 -2.00
CA ALA A 35 -15.17 -14.77 -2.09
C ALA A 35 -15.49 -13.81 -3.24
N ILE A 36 -14.72 -12.72 -3.40
CA ILE A 36 -14.92 -11.75 -4.49
C ILE A 36 -14.55 -12.36 -5.86
N SER A 37 -13.52 -13.20 -5.90
CA SER A 37 -13.10 -13.89 -7.14
C SER A 37 -14.19 -14.85 -7.62
N ASN A 38 -14.73 -15.67 -6.72
CA ASN A 38 -15.78 -16.63 -7.03
C ASN A 38 -17.08 -15.93 -7.46
N ALA A 39 -17.41 -14.80 -6.82
CA ALA A 39 -18.55 -13.98 -7.23
C ALA A 39 -18.36 -13.42 -8.64
N TRP A 40 -17.16 -12.90 -8.96
CA TRP A 40 -16.85 -12.41 -10.30
C TRP A 40 -16.93 -13.50 -11.37
N ASP A 41 -16.41 -14.69 -11.09
CA ASP A 41 -16.48 -15.84 -12.01
C ASP A 41 -17.94 -16.31 -12.23
N ALA A 42 -18.77 -16.29 -11.18
CA ALA A 42 -20.19 -16.59 -11.30
C ALA A 42 -20.93 -15.57 -12.18
N ILE A 43 -20.69 -14.27 -11.99
CA ILE A 43 -21.23 -13.20 -12.84
C ILE A 43 -20.83 -13.43 -14.30
N GLY A 44 -19.55 -13.70 -14.56
CA GLY A 44 -19.04 -13.97 -15.91
C GLY A 44 -19.66 -15.20 -16.58
N ALA A 45 -20.07 -16.19 -15.78
CA ALA A 45 -20.76 -17.39 -16.24
C ALA A 45 -22.30 -17.23 -16.36
N GLY A 46 -22.85 -16.04 -16.11
CA GLY A 46 -24.29 -15.79 -16.09
C GLY A 46 -25.02 -16.48 -14.94
N LYS A 47 -24.30 -16.84 -13.87
CA LYS A 47 -24.84 -17.49 -12.68
C LYS A 47 -25.12 -16.47 -11.59
N THR A 48 -26.03 -16.81 -10.70
CA THR A 48 -26.20 -16.06 -9.44
C THR A 48 -25.10 -16.43 -8.46
N PHE A 49 -24.76 -15.49 -7.58
CA PHE A 49 -23.88 -15.72 -6.44
C PHE A 49 -24.61 -15.32 -5.15
N ALA A 50 -24.28 -15.97 -4.04
CA ALA A 50 -24.84 -15.65 -2.74
C ALA A 50 -24.12 -14.46 -2.11
N PHE A 51 -24.83 -13.71 -1.27
CA PHE A 51 -24.20 -12.69 -0.44
C PHE A 51 -23.19 -13.35 0.52
N ASP A 52 -21.97 -12.81 0.53
CA ASP A 52 -20.89 -13.20 1.45
C ASP A 52 -20.31 -11.92 2.07
N PRO A 53 -20.23 -11.80 3.41
CA PRO A 53 -19.61 -10.65 4.08
C PRO A 53 -18.18 -10.35 3.60
N LEU A 54 -17.44 -11.35 3.13
CA LEU A 54 -16.09 -11.17 2.59
C LEU A 54 -16.07 -10.42 1.26
N ILE A 55 -17.14 -10.48 0.47
CA ILE A 55 -17.32 -9.63 -0.72
C ILE A 55 -17.38 -8.16 -0.30
N LEU A 56 -18.21 -7.85 0.69
CA LEU A 56 -18.32 -6.50 1.24
C LEU A 56 -17.00 -6.05 1.88
N ALA A 57 -16.32 -6.94 2.62
CA ALA A 57 -15.02 -6.65 3.22
C ALA A 57 -13.96 -6.36 2.15
N HIS A 58 -13.99 -7.02 1.00
CA HIS A 58 -13.10 -6.73 -0.11
C HIS A 58 -13.40 -5.35 -0.72
N VAL A 59 -14.64 -5.12 -1.15
CA VAL A 59 -15.04 -3.87 -1.82
C VAL A 59 -14.91 -2.66 -0.89
N GLY A 60 -15.48 -2.74 0.32
CA GLY A 60 -15.40 -1.69 1.33
C GLY A 60 -13.99 -1.49 1.87
N GLY A 61 -13.24 -2.59 2.07
CA GLY A 61 -11.85 -2.54 2.51
C GLY A 61 -10.92 -1.90 1.47
N GLY A 62 -11.13 -2.15 0.18
CA GLY A 62 -10.43 -1.46 -0.90
C GLY A 62 -10.66 0.06 -0.87
N GLY A 63 -11.92 0.48 -0.71
CA GLY A 63 -12.25 1.90 -0.54
C GLY A 63 -11.60 2.53 0.70
N LEU A 64 -11.61 1.82 1.83
CA LEU A 64 -10.95 2.26 3.06
C LEU A 64 -9.43 2.40 2.88
N ILE A 65 -8.77 1.44 2.21
CA ILE A 65 -7.34 1.52 1.91
C ILE A 65 -7.05 2.79 1.12
N LEU A 66 -7.83 3.11 0.07
CA LEU A 66 -7.63 4.33 -0.70
C LEU A 66 -7.73 5.58 0.17
N ALA A 67 -8.75 5.69 1.02
CA ALA A 67 -8.92 6.82 1.92
C ALA A 67 -7.72 6.99 2.87
N LEU A 68 -7.24 5.90 3.48
CA LEU A 68 -6.08 5.92 4.38
C LEU A 68 -4.78 6.24 3.63
N VAL A 69 -4.61 5.75 2.41
CA VAL A 69 -3.44 6.02 1.56
C VAL A 69 -3.41 7.48 1.12
N VAL A 70 -4.55 8.07 0.75
CA VAL A 70 -4.68 9.50 0.45
C VAL A 70 -4.33 10.32 1.69
N TRP A 71 -4.85 9.97 2.87
CA TRP A 71 -4.50 10.65 4.11
C TRP A 71 -3.00 10.54 4.40
N ARG A 72 -2.42 9.34 4.23
CA ARG A 72 -0.97 9.13 4.38
C ARG A 72 -0.16 9.97 3.40
N LEU A 73 -0.62 10.13 2.16
CA LEU A 73 0.03 11.00 1.17
C LEU A 73 -0.04 12.47 1.60
N VAL A 74 -1.20 12.95 2.03
CA VAL A 74 -1.36 14.33 2.56
C VAL A 74 -0.43 14.57 3.74
N LEU A 75 -0.32 13.64 4.69
CA LEU A 75 0.61 13.77 5.81
C LEU A 75 2.07 13.75 5.38
N ARG A 76 2.43 12.92 4.40
CA ARG A 76 3.78 12.89 3.82
C ARG A 76 4.13 14.24 3.18
N LEU A 77 3.19 14.85 2.45
CA LEU A 77 3.40 16.14 1.80
C LEU A 77 3.45 17.31 2.80
N LYS A 78 2.63 17.26 3.87
CA LYS A 78 2.57 18.32 4.90
C LYS A 78 3.69 18.26 5.94
N ARG A 79 4.02 17.07 6.42
CA ARG A 79 5.03 16.87 7.48
C ARG A 79 6.39 16.47 6.93
N GLY A 80 6.46 15.96 5.70
CA GLY A 80 7.69 15.39 5.16
C GLY A 80 7.97 13.98 5.68
N VAL A 81 9.18 13.52 5.38
CA VAL A 81 9.74 12.24 5.81
C VAL A 81 11.09 12.47 6.48
N PRO A 82 11.48 11.63 7.46
CA PRO A 82 12.81 11.72 8.06
C PRO A 82 13.93 11.47 7.05
N ALA A 83 15.10 12.05 7.30
CA ALA A 83 16.27 11.81 6.47
C ALA A 83 16.61 10.31 6.39
N PRO A 84 17.00 9.80 5.20
CA PRO A 84 17.46 8.41 5.07
C PRO A 84 18.70 8.17 5.96
N PRO A 85 18.96 6.93 6.42
CA PRO A 85 20.20 6.58 7.09
C PRO A 85 21.44 7.11 6.36
N GLU A 86 22.41 7.62 7.11
CA GLU A 86 23.62 8.24 6.56
C GLU A 86 24.41 7.27 5.68
N ASN A 87 24.47 6.00 6.10
CA ASN A 87 25.18 4.92 5.42
C ASN A 87 24.39 4.24 4.30
N GLU A 88 23.26 4.81 3.87
CA GLU A 88 22.50 4.30 2.73
C GLU A 88 23.05 4.86 1.40
N PRO A 89 23.44 4.01 0.43
CA PRO A 89 23.85 4.42 -0.92
C PRO A 89 22.79 5.25 -1.65
N GLY A 90 23.23 6.21 -2.47
CA GLY A 90 22.34 7.10 -3.22
C GLY A 90 21.32 6.36 -4.10
N ALA A 91 21.72 5.26 -4.73
CA ALA A 91 20.82 4.44 -5.54
C ALA A 91 19.68 3.82 -4.73
N LEU A 92 19.95 3.36 -3.50
CA LEU A 92 18.93 2.77 -2.62
C LEU A 92 17.95 3.84 -2.09
N LYS A 93 18.44 5.05 -1.81
CA LYS A 93 17.58 6.21 -1.49
C LYS A 93 16.58 6.50 -2.62
N THR A 94 17.06 6.54 -3.86
CA THR A 94 16.21 6.73 -5.04
C THR A 94 15.22 5.59 -5.22
N LEU A 95 15.68 4.34 -5.08
CA LEU A 95 14.82 3.16 -5.23
C LEU A 95 13.71 3.14 -4.17
N SER A 96 14.04 3.46 -2.92
CA SER A 96 13.06 3.62 -1.84
C SER A 96 12.05 4.70 -2.19
N HIS A 97 12.49 5.86 -2.69
CA HIS A 97 11.60 6.93 -3.12
C HIS A 97 10.64 6.47 -4.23
N VAL A 98 11.16 5.83 -5.29
CA VAL A 98 10.38 5.28 -6.40
C VAL A 98 9.38 4.23 -5.91
N ALA A 99 9.81 3.30 -5.06
CA ALA A 99 8.94 2.26 -4.52
C ALA A 99 7.75 2.84 -3.75
N HIS A 100 7.96 3.88 -2.94
CA HIS A 100 6.85 4.52 -2.24
C HIS A 100 5.84 5.19 -3.19
N TRP A 101 6.32 5.87 -4.23
CA TRP A 101 5.42 6.45 -5.25
C TRP A 101 4.70 5.37 -6.07
N ALA A 102 5.38 4.27 -6.38
CA ALA A 102 4.77 3.12 -7.01
C ALA A 102 3.66 2.52 -6.13
N PHE A 103 3.85 2.39 -4.82
CA PHE A 103 2.78 1.96 -3.91
C PHE A 103 1.57 2.90 -3.94
N TYR A 104 1.77 4.22 -3.91
CA TYR A 104 0.66 5.18 -4.02
C TYR A 104 -0.12 5.00 -5.33
N ALA A 105 0.60 4.89 -6.45
CA ALA A 105 0.00 4.73 -7.77
C ALA A 105 -0.74 3.38 -7.90
N VAL A 106 -0.11 2.27 -7.50
CA VAL A 106 -0.68 0.92 -7.63
C VAL A 106 -1.91 0.76 -6.75
N LEU A 107 -1.88 1.20 -5.48
CA LEU A 107 -3.04 1.08 -4.59
C LEU A 107 -4.22 1.93 -5.07
N ALA A 108 -3.97 3.13 -5.61
CA ALA A 108 -5.00 3.95 -6.22
C ALA A 108 -5.57 3.28 -7.48
N ALA A 109 -4.71 2.81 -8.39
CA ALA A 109 -5.11 2.14 -9.62
C ALA A 109 -5.90 0.85 -9.34
N MET A 110 -5.51 0.07 -8.34
CA MET A 110 -6.26 -1.12 -7.91
C MET A 110 -7.65 -0.75 -7.41
N THR A 111 -7.79 0.29 -6.60
CA THR A 111 -9.11 0.71 -6.10
C THR A 111 -10.02 1.19 -7.23
N VAL A 112 -9.48 1.96 -8.18
CA VAL A 112 -10.23 2.44 -9.35
C VAL A 112 -10.66 1.26 -10.22
N THR A 113 -9.72 0.38 -10.58
CA THR A 113 -10.01 -0.79 -11.43
C THR A 113 -10.97 -1.78 -10.76
N GLY A 114 -10.84 -2.00 -9.45
CA GLY A 114 -11.76 -2.85 -8.69
C GLY A 114 -13.16 -2.26 -8.62
N SER A 115 -13.29 -0.94 -8.46
CA SER A 115 -14.59 -0.26 -8.46
C SER A 115 -15.26 -0.31 -9.84
N LEU A 116 -14.50 -0.08 -10.92
CA LEU A 116 -15.00 -0.19 -12.29
C LEU A 116 -15.41 -1.62 -12.65
N ALA A 117 -14.68 -2.62 -12.16
CA ALA A 117 -15.06 -4.01 -12.30
C ALA A 117 -16.39 -4.29 -11.55
N TRP A 118 -16.43 -3.98 -10.26
CA TRP A 118 -17.54 -4.39 -9.39
C TRP A 118 -18.85 -3.63 -9.66
N PHE A 119 -18.78 -2.31 -9.85
CA PHE A 119 -19.98 -1.48 -10.04
C PHE A 119 -20.30 -1.23 -11.52
N GLY A 120 -19.26 -1.23 -12.37
CA GLY A 120 -19.40 -0.96 -13.81
C GLY A 120 -19.43 -2.21 -14.68
N TYR A 121 -19.25 -3.40 -14.10
CA TYR A 121 -19.16 -4.68 -14.83
C TYR A 121 -18.11 -4.67 -15.96
N VAL A 122 -17.04 -3.86 -15.79
CA VAL A 122 -16.00 -3.70 -16.81
C VAL A 122 -14.97 -4.83 -16.71
N THR A 123 -15.03 -5.79 -17.62
CA THR A 123 -14.15 -6.97 -17.62
C THR A 123 -12.66 -6.62 -17.72
N GLN A 124 -12.31 -5.62 -18.53
CA GLN A 124 -10.92 -5.18 -18.66
C GLN A 124 -10.39 -4.60 -17.33
N ALA A 125 -11.25 -3.96 -16.54
CA ALA A 125 -10.88 -3.44 -15.23
C ALA A 125 -10.64 -4.58 -14.23
N ALA A 126 -11.43 -5.65 -14.26
CA ALA A 126 -11.20 -6.84 -13.43
C ALA A 126 -9.86 -7.52 -13.79
N GLN A 127 -9.55 -7.64 -15.08
CA GLN A 127 -8.26 -8.16 -15.54
C GLN A 127 -7.09 -7.27 -15.09
N ALA A 128 -7.22 -5.96 -15.26
CA ALA A 128 -6.21 -5.00 -14.81
C ALA A 128 -5.99 -5.07 -13.29
N HIS A 129 -7.05 -5.17 -12.50
CA HIS A 129 -6.99 -5.32 -11.06
C HIS A 129 -6.21 -6.58 -10.65
N ASN A 130 -6.50 -7.71 -11.31
CA ASN A 130 -5.80 -8.98 -11.08
C ASN A 130 -4.31 -8.93 -11.46
N THR A 131 -3.96 -8.21 -12.52
CA THR A 131 -2.56 -7.98 -12.92
C THR A 131 -1.85 -7.05 -11.94
N LEU A 132 -2.49 -5.95 -11.52
CA LEU A 132 -1.95 -5.00 -10.55
C LEU A 132 -1.65 -5.65 -9.20
N LYS A 133 -2.43 -6.66 -8.78
CA LYS A 133 -2.13 -7.46 -7.59
C LYS A 133 -0.72 -8.08 -7.65
N ILE A 134 -0.27 -8.57 -8.81
CA ILE A 134 1.07 -9.15 -8.96
C ILE A 134 2.14 -8.08 -8.73
N ALA A 135 1.97 -6.91 -9.33
CA ALA A 135 2.86 -5.77 -9.11
C ALA A 135 2.87 -5.34 -7.64
N LEU A 136 1.71 -5.27 -6.98
CA LEU A 136 1.60 -4.96 -5.55
C LEU A 136 2.35 -5.99 -4.71
N LEU A 137 2.17 -7.30 -4.94
CA LEU A 137 2.84 -8.35 -4.19
C LEU A 137 4.36 -8.32 -4.38
N ALA A 138 4.83 -8.05 -5.60
CA ALA A 138 6.25 -7.87 -5.86
C ALA A 138 6.81 -6.66 -5.09
N LEU A 139 6.11 -5.53 -5.11
CA LEU A 139 6.50 -4.34 -4.36
C LEU A 139 6.50 -4.60 -2.84
N VAL A 140 5.46 -5.25 -2.30
CA VAL A 140 5.38 -5.63 -0.87
C VAL A 140 6.53 -6.57 -0.51
N GLY A 141 6.79 -7.60 -1.33
CA GLY A 141 7.88 -8.54 -1.11
C GLY A 141 9.24 -7.82 -1.06
N LEU A 142 9.55 -7.00 -2.07
CA LEU A 142 10.79 -6.21 -2.10
C LEU A 142 10.89 -5.26 -0.89
N HIS A 143 9.79 -4.61 -0.53
CA HIS A 143 9.73 -3.70 0.61
C HIS A 143 10.00 -4.39 1.94
N VAL A 144 9.39 -5.55 2.17
CA VAL A 144 9.59 -6.34 3.40
C VAL A 144 11.00 -6.94 3.43
N LEU A 145 11.51 -7.45 2.31
CA LEU A 145 12.87 -8.00 2.21
C LEU A 145 13.96 -6.93 2.35
N ALA A 146 13.66 -5.67 2.07
CA ALA A 146 14.59 -4.57 2.35
C ALA A 146 14.88 -4.43 3.85
N VAL A 147 13.93 -4.76 4.74
CA VAL A 147 14.11 -4.62 6.19
C VAL A 147 15.31 -5.44 6.72
N PRO A 148 15.41 -6.76 6.50
CA PRO A 148 16.57 -7.52 6.92
C PRO A 148 17.85 -7.09 6.18
N PHE A 149 17.77 -6.68 4.92
CA PHE A 149 18.93 -6.14 4.19
C PHE A 149 19.51 -4.90 4.88
N HIS A 150 18.65 -3.94 5.23
CA HIS A 150 19.02 -2.74 5.98
C HIS A 150 19.66 -3.08 7.33
N ARG A 151 19.14 -4.08 8.03
CA ARG A 151 19.65 -4.50 9.35
C ARG A 151 20.99 -5.22 9.26
N VAL A 152 21.15 -6.16 8.33
CA VAL A 152 22.30 -7.07 8.27
C VAL A 152 23.44 -6.50 7.44
N VAL A 153 23.14 -5.96 6.26
CA VAL A 153 24.15 -5.46 5.32
C VAL A 153 24.50 -4.02 5.62
N LEU A 154 23.49 -3.15 5.69
CA LEU A 154 23.70 -1.73 5.95
C LEU A 154 23.83 -1.41 7.44
N LYS A 155 23.68 -2.37 8.34
CA LYS A 155 23.82 -2.18 9.80
C LYS A 155 23.02 -0.99 10.35
N ASN A 156 21.86 -0.70 9.75
CA ASN A 156 20.95 0.36 10.19
C ASN A 156 19.58 -0.22 10.53
N ASN A 157 18.83 0.47 11.40
CA ASN A 157 17.56 -0.04 11.93
C ASN A 157 16.37 0.77 11.42
N VAL A 158 16.11 0.68 10.11
CA VAL A 158 14.98 1.37 9.47
C VAL A 158 13.63 0.94 10.04
N MET A 159 13.51 -0.33 10.45
CA MET A 159 12.28 -0.87 11.04
C MET A 159 11.88 -0.12 12.31
N ARG A 160 12.86 0.27 13.14
CA ARG A 160 12.59 1.01 14.38
C ARG A 160 11.81 2.30 14.14
N ARG A 161 12.00 2.94 12.97
CA ARG A 161 11.31 4.17 12.56
C ARG A 161 9.83 3.96 12.22
N MET A 162 9.41 2.71 12.00
CA MET A 162 8.02 2.31 11.80
C MET A 162 7.41 1.64 13.05
N ILE A 163 8.14 1.48 14.15
CA ILE A 163 7.60 0.89 15.39
C ILE A 163 7.22 1.98 16.39
N ARG A 164 8.04 3.02 16.51
CA ARG A 164 7.82 4.12 17.46
C ARG A 164 8.22 5.46 16.86
N PRO A 165 7.57 6.58 17.27
CA PRO A 165 8.02 7.91 16.91
C PRO A 165 9.45 8.19 17.37
N ALA A 166 10.10 9.20 16.77
CA ALA A 166 11.32 9.74 17.36
C ALA A 166 10.98 10.48 18.67
N GLU A 167 11.86 10.34 19.65
CA GLU A 167 11.84 11.09 20.92
C GLU A 167 12.19 12.57 20.67
#